data_AF-A0A2S5DH06-F1
#
_entry.id   AF-A0A2S5DH06-F1
#
_cell.length_a   1.000
_cell.length_b   1.000
_cell.length_c   1.000
_cell.angle_alpha   90.00
_cell.angle_beta   90.00
_cell.angle_gamma   90.00
#
_symmetry.space_group_name_H-M   'P 1'
#
loop_
_entity.id
_entity.type
_entity.pdbx_description
1 polymer ?
#
loop_
_entity_poly.entity_id
_entity_poly.type
_entity_poly.pdbx_seq_one_letter_code
_entity_poly.pdbx_strand_id
1 'polypeptide(L)'
;MIDDKSEKQLMSQRDFLMNGLVWQESLLQNYRGFHLNMQSFVLSAGFAVFAVQISYISQIKIGDALLIAPLKSQLGFFFLLLLLFCFHFWASRRFKVVVSNRANAVSYFQYFVLMAESQLLSEERIFLNFKKWQKGGCAKPEKYISTDGEQLRLEGEIRDLIYDGNGKTRHLIDGQIFRLISIGWWIIISLSLLLSIHLPF
;
A
#
# COMPACT_ATOMS: atom_id res chain seq x y z
N MET A 1 -30.20 -23.05 -22.74
CA MET A 1 -29.63 -24.24 -22.10
C MET A 1 -28.18 -24.30 -22.53
N ILE A 2 -27.24 -24.05 -21.62
CA ILE A 2 -25.80 -24.10 -21.93
C ILE A 2 -25.43 -25.58 -22.11
N ASP A 3 -24.68 -25.91 -23.16
CA ASP A 3 -24.14 -27.26 -23.36
C ASP A 3 -23.14 -27.59 -22.24
N ASP A 4 -23.18 -28.80 -21.66
CA ASP A 4 -22.27 -29.27 -20.59
C ASP A 4 -20.79 -29.09 -20.97
N LYS A 5 -20.48 -29.21 -22.27
CA LYS A 5 -19.13 -28.95 -22.79
C LYS A 5 -18.73 -27.47 -22.71
N SER A 6 -19.68 -26.56 -22.92
CA SER A 6 -19.49 -25.11 -22.82
C SER A 6 -19.33 -24.68 -21.36
N GLU A 7 -20.12 -25.26 -20.46
CA GLU A 7 -20.05 -24.98 -19.02
C GLU A 7 -18.69 -25.38 -18.42
N LYS A 8 -18.18 -26.57 -18.75
CA LYS A 8 -16.82 -26.99 -18.32
C LYS A 8 -15.72 -26.06 -18.83
N GLN A 9 -15.86 -25.50 -20.03
CA GLN A 9 -14.91 -24.53 -20.57
C GLN A 9 -14.94 -23.21 -19.78
N LEU A 10 -16.14 -22.71 -19.46
CA LEU A 10 -16.32 -21.50 -18.67
C LEU A 10 -15.78 -21.66 -17.25
N MET A 11 -16.02 -22.81 -16.61
CA MET A 11 -15.43 -23.13 -15.30
C MET A 11 -13.89 -23.14 -15.35
N SER A 12 -13.31 -23.81 -16.35
CA SER A 12 -11.86 -23.87 -16.51
C SER A 12 -11.26 -22.48 -16.73
N GLN A 13 -11.92 -21.64 -17.53
CA GLN A 13 -11.52 -20.25 -17.74
C GLN A 13 -11.61 -19.43 -16.44
N ARG A 14 -12.70 -19.56 -15.69
CA ARG A 14 -12.86 -18.92 -14.37
C ARG A 14 -11.73 -19.32 -13.43
N ASP A 15 -11.41 -20.61 -13.34
CA ASP A 15 -10.39 -21.12 -12.43
C ASP A 15 -8.98 -20.61 -12.79
N PHE A 16 -8.67 -20.54 -14.09
CA PHE A 16 -7.46 -19.90 -14.57
C PHE A 16 -7.38 -18.43 -14.15
N LEU A 17 -8.47 -17.67 -14.35
CA LEU A 17 -8.55 -16.25 -13.98
C LEU A 17 -8.45 -16.05 -12.47
N MET A 18 -9.07 -16.93 -11.67
CA MET A 18 -9.01 -16.92 -10.22
C MET A 18 -7.60 -17.19 -9.70
N ASN A 19 -6.88 -18.14 -10.29
CA ASN A 19 -5.48 -18.38 -9.95
C ASN A 19 -4.61 -17.14 -10.28
N GLY A 20 -4.85 -16.50 -11.42
CA GLY A 20 -4.21 -15.23 -11.77
C GLY A 20 -4.52 -14.10 -10.78
N LEU A 21 -5.78 -13.99 -10.34
CA LEU A 21 -6.22 -13.02 -9.34
C LEU A 21 -5.53 -13.24 -8.00
N VAL A 22 -5.51 -14.48 -7.50
CA VAL A 22 -4.86 -14.84 -6.23
C VAL A 22 -3.38 -14.50 -6.28
N TRP A 23 -2.71 -14.80 -7.40
CA TRP A 23 -1.31 -14.47 -7.59
C TRP A 23 -1.05 -12.96 -7.59
N GLN A 24 -1.84 -12.15 -8.31
CA GLN A 24 -1.67 -10.69 -8.31
C GLN A 24 -1.95 -10.07 -6.93
N GLU A 25 -2.95 -10.56 -6.22
CA GLU A 25 -3.25 -10.11 -4.86
C GLU A 25 -2.10 -10.46 -3.90
N SER A 26 -1.55 -11.67 -3.98
CA SER A 26 -0.38 -12.08 -3.20
C SER A 26 0.82 -11.17 -3.47
N LEU A 27 1.12 -10.88 -4.76
CA LEU A 27 2.17 -9.94 -5.12
C LEU A 27 1.92 -8.54 -4.54
N LEU A 28 0.71 -8.01 -4.67
CA LEU A 28 0.34 -6.70 -4.11
C LEU A 28 0.59 -6.64 -2.61
N GLN A 29 0.18 -7.66 -1.85
CA GLN A 29 0.40 -7.72 -0.40
C GLN A 29 1.89 -7.85 -0.06
N ASN A 30 2.64 -8.66 -0.81
CA ASN A 30 4.10 -8.79 -0.64
C ASN A 30 4.83 -7.46 -0.87
N TYR A 31 4.47 -6.71 -1.91
CA TYR A 31 5.08 -5.40 -2.17
C TYR A 31 4.73 -4.37 -1.08
N ARG A 32 3.50 -4.39 -0.55
CA ARG A 32 3.11 -3.55 0.59
C ARG A 32 3.89 -3.91 1.85
N GLY A 33 3.96 -5.20 2.19
CA GLY A 33 4.70 -5.70 3.35
C GLY A 33 6.20 -5.39 3.24
N PHE A 34 6.79 -5.60 2.07
CA PHE A 34 8.18 -5.25 1.82
C PHE A 34 8.43 -3.75 1.97
N HIS A 35 7.57 -2.91 1.40
CA HIS A 35 7.67 -1.46 1.56
C HIS A 35 7.61 -1.06 3.04
N LEU A 36 6.63 -1.57 3.79
CA LEU A 36 6.49 -1.30 5.23
C LEU A 36 7.74 -1.71 6.02
N ASN A 37 8.24 -2.93 5.80
CA ASN A 37 9.44 -3.43 6.49
C ASN A 37 10.67 -2.57 6.18
N MET A 38 10.86 -2.20 4.91
CA MET A 38 11.94 -1.30 4.51
C MET A 38 11.78 0.06 5.19
N GLN A 39 10.58 0.64 5.23
CA GLN A 39 10.37 1.92 5.90
C GLN A 39 10.61 1.84 7.41
N SER A 40 10.18 0.76 8.06
CA SER A 40 10.48 0.51 9.48
C SER A 40 11.99 0.46 9.71
N PHE A 41 12.74 -0.27 8.86
CA PHE A 41 14.19 -0.34 8.97
C PHE A 41 14.87 1.03 8.81
N VAL A 42 14.52 1.77 7.76
CA VAL A 42 15.12 3.10 7.50
C VAL A 42 14.75 4.07 8.62
N LEU A 43 13.51 4.04 9.12
CA LEU A 43 13.08 4.90 10.23
C LEU A 43 13.79 4.54 11.54
N SER A 44 13.95 3.26 11.85
CA SER A 44 14.73 2.81 13.01
C SER A 44 16.20 3.22 12.91
N ALA A 45 16.81 3.10 11.74
CA ALA A 45 18.17 3.58 11.50
C ALA A 45 18.26 5.11 11.67
N GLY A 46 17.29 5.86 11.14
CA GLY A 46 17.20 7.31 11.33
C GLY A 46 17.07 7.69 12.79
N PHE A 47 16.20 7.02 13.54
CA PHE A 47 16.04 7.25 14.99
C PHE A 47 17.32 6.93 15.76
N ALA A 48 18.02 5.85 15.42
CA ALA A 48 19.30 5.51 16.04
C ALA A 48 20.37 6.58 15.78
N VAL A 49 20.50 7.05 14.54
CA VAL A 49 21.44 8.14 14.20
C VAL A 49 21.09 9.42 14.97
N PHE A 50 19.81 9.77 15.04
CA PHE A 50 19.33 10.92 15.80
C PHE A 50 19.60 10.79 17.31
N ALA A 51 19.40 9.60 17.90
CA ALA A 51 19.70 9.34 19.30
C ALA A 51 21.21 9.45 19.60
N VAL A 52 22.07 8.94 18.71
CA VAL A 52 23.53 9.13 18.82
C VAL A 52 23.89 10.60 18.72
N GLN A 53 23.27 11.35 17.81
CA GLN A 53 23.47 12.80 17.70
C GLN A 53 23.17 13.52 19.01
N ILE A 54 22.01 13.24 19.65
CA ILE A 54 21.64 13.81 20.95
C ILE A 54 22.63 13.40 22.05
N SER A 55 22.98 12.12 22.10
CA SER A 55 23.91 11.61 23.12
C SER A 55 25.28 12.27 22.99
N TYR A 56 25.78 12.45 21.77
CA TYR A 56 27.04 13.14 21.53
C TYR A 56 26.98 14.60 21.98
N ILE A 57 25.89 15.32 21.70
CA ILE A 57 25.69 16.71 22.17
C ILE A 57 25.79 16.80 23.70
N SER A 58 25.17 15.86 24.41
CA SER A 58 25.15 15.85 25.89
C SER A 58 26.53 15.67 26.54
N GLN A 59 27.51 15.14 25.80
CA GLN A 59 28.86 14.87 26.30
C GLN A 59 29.85 16.01 26.04
N ILE A 60 29.47 17.01 25.24
CA ILE A 60 30.32 18.17 24.94
C ILE A 60 30.44 19.02 26.21
N LYS A 61 31.63 19.02 26.83
CA LYS A 61 31.93 19.89 27.97
C LYS A 61 32.20 21.32 27.49
N ILE A 62 31.57 22.30 28.14
CA ILE A 62 31.77 23.74 27.94
C ILE A 62 33.20 24.06 28.42
N GLY A 63 34.19 23.97 27.53
CA GLY A 63 35.59 24.26 27.87
C GLY A 63 36.65 23.61 26.97
N ASP A 64 36.30 22.58 26.17
CA ASP A 64 37.27 21.93 25.29
C ASP A 64 37.50 22.76 24.01
N ALA A 65 38.67 23.39 23.95
CA ALA A 65 39.10 24.39 22.97
C ALA A 65 39.38 23.87 21.54
N LEU A 66 38.62 22.90 21.05
CA LEU A 66 38.65 22.51 19.63
C LEU A 66 37.22 22.44 19.05
N LEU A 67 36.50 23.57 19.12
CA LEU A 67 35.13 23.78 18.62
C LEU A 67 34.88 23.29 17.18
N ILE A 68 35.93 23.10 16.38
CA ILE A 68 35.85 22.63 14.99
C ILE A 68 35.49 21.14 14.88
N ALA A 69 35.96 20.28 15.79
CA ALA A 69 35.71 18.84 15.73
C ALA A 69 34.25 18.43 16.05
N PRO A 70 33.60 18.97 17.11
CA PRO A 70 32.18 18.70 17.37
C PRO A 70 31.26 19.26 16.28
N LEU A 71 31.63 20.39 15.64
CA LEU A 71 30.84 20.96 14.55
C LEU A 71 30.83 20.04 13.31
N LYS A 72 32.00 19.48 12.95
CA LYS A 72 32.14 18.55 11.82
C LYS A 72 31.38 17.25 12.03
N SER A 73 31.38 16.70 13.25
CA SER A 73 30.65 15.47 13.57
C SER A 73 29.13 15.68 13.54
N GLN A 74 28.62 16.82 14.04
CA GLN A 74 27.21 17.18 13.95
C GLN A 74 26.71 17.30 12.50
N LEU A 75 27.47 18.00 11.65
CA LEU A 75 27.19 18.07 10.22
C LEU A 75 27.18 16.67 9.59
N GLY A 76 28.12 15.80 9.97
CA GLY A 76 28.17 14.41 9.52
C GLY A 76 26.89 13.62 9.85
N PHE A 77 26.40 13.70 11.10
CA PHE A 77 25.15 13.05 11.50
C PHE A 77 23.94 13.61 10.76
N PHE A 78 23.88 14.93 10.59
CA PHE A 78 22.80 15.59 9.83
C PHE A 78 22.79 15.12 8.36
N PHE A 79 23.94 15.09 7.69
CA PHE A 79 24.03 14.59 6.31
C PHE A 79 23.65 13.12 6.19
N LEU A 80 24.01 12.29 7.18
CA LEU A 80 23.59 10.89 7.21
C LEU A 80 22.07 10.77 7.35
N LEU A 81 21.44 11.55 8.23
CA LEU A 81 19.98 11.62 8.36
C LEU A 81 19.31 12.10 7.06
N LEU A 82 19.87 13.12 6.43
CA LEU A 82 19.38 13.65 5.15
C LEU A 82 19.47 12.59 4.04
N LEU A 83 20.53 11.79 4.01
CA LEU A 83 20.67 10.68 3.07
C LEU A 83 19.59 9.61 3.30
N LEU A 84 19.35 9.22 4.55
CA LEU A 84 18.27 8.27 4.90
C LEU A 84 16.88 8.82 4.54
N PHE A 85 16.66 10.12 4.76
CA PHE A 85 15.43 10.81 4.38
C PHE A 85 15.22 10.82 2.85
N CYS A 86 16.26 11.14 2.09
CA CYS A 86 16.24 11.07 0.63
C CYS A 86 15.96 9.65 0.13
N PHE A 87 16.58 8.64 0.76
CA PHE A 87 16.33 7.23 0.46
C PHE A 87 14.88 6.86 0.75
N HIS A 88 14.33 7.22 1.92
CA HIS A 88 12.92 7.04 2.27
C HIS A 88 11.99 7.59 1.19
N PHE A 89 12.25 8.82 0.73
CA PHE A 89 11.40 9.50 -0.24
C PHE A 89 11.48 8.86 -1.64
N TRP A 90 12.68 8.50 -2.08
CA TRP A 90 12.90 7.76 -3.32
C TRP A 90 12.18 6.40 -3.29
N ALA A 91 12.39 5.64 -2.22
CA ALA A 91 11.75 4.35 -1.99
C ALA A 91 10.21 4.47 -2.02
N SER A 92 9.65 5.39 -1.24
CA SER A 92 8.21 5.61 -1.15
C SER A 92 7.60 5.92 -2.52
N ARG A 93 8.26 6.76 -3.33
CA ARG A 93 7.80 7.06 -4.69
C ARG A 93 7.81 5.83 -5.59
N ARG A 94 8.88 5.03 -5.57
CA ARG A 94 8.99 3.81 -6.38
C ARG A 94 7.95 2.78 -5.98
N PHE A 95 7.79 2.51 -4.69
CA PHE A 95 6.81 1.54 -4.20
C PHE A 95 5.38 1.99 -4.45
N LYS A 96 5.07 3.29 -4.34
CA LYS A 96 3.74 3.80 -4.69
C LYS A 96 3.34 3.48 -6.13
N VAL A 97 4.28 3.60 -7.08
CA VAL A 97 4.04 3.25 -8.49
C VAL A 97 3.81 1.75 -8.65
N VAL A 98 4.66 0.91 -8.05
CA VAL A 98 4.53 -0.55 -8.13
C VAL A 98 3.21 -1.04 -7.52
N VAL A 99 2.88 -0.58 -6.31
CA VAL A 99 1.63 -0.92 -5.60
C VAL A 99 0.42 -0.47 -6.41
N SER A 100 0.44 0.74 -6.99
CA SER A 100 -0.65 1.23 -7.85
C SER A 100 -0.83 0.36 -9.10
N ASN A 101 0.26 0.02 -9.78
CA ASN A 101 0.18 -0.82 -10.99
C ASN A 101 -0.32 -2.23 -10.66
N ARG A 102 0.09 -2.79 -9.53
CA ARG A 102 -0.41 -4.10 -9.06
C ARG A 102 -1.87 -4.05 -8.63
N ALA A 103 -2.31 -2.97 -7.98
CA ALA A 103 -3.71 -2.78 -7.67
C ALA A 103 -4.58 -2.74 -8.94
N ASN A 104 -4.11 -2.07 -10.00
CA ASN A 104 -4.79 -2.07 -11.30
C ASN A 104 -4.84 -3.48 -11.93
N ALA A 105 -3.75 -4.25 -11.82
CA ALA A 105 -3.73 -5.64 -12.29
C ALA A 105 -4.73 -6.52 -11.52
N VAL A 106 -4.81 -6.38 -10.20
CA VAL A 106 -5.84 -7.07 -9.38
C VAL A 106 -7.24 -6.71 -9.87
N SER A 107 -7.53 -5.41 -10.06
CA SER A 107 -8.84 -4.96 -10.57
C SER A 107 -9.16 -5.52 -11.95
N TYR A 108 -8.16 -5.62 -12.83
CA TYR A 108 -8.30 -6.26 -14.14
C TYR A 108 -8.72 -7.73 -13.98
N PHE A 109 -7.98 -8.52 -13.20
CA PHE A 109 -8.34 -9.93 -13.00
C PHE A 109 -9.71 -10.10 -12.32
N GLN A 110 -10.05 -9.25 -11.34
CA GLN A 110 -11.38 -9.26 -10.72
C GLN A 110 -12.49 -9.03 -11.73
N TYR A 111 -12.30 -8.11 -12.68
CA TYR A 111 -13.25 -7.84 -13.75
C TYR A 111 -13.49 -9.09 -14.61
N PHE A 112 -12.43 -9.72 -15.10
CA PHE A 112 -12.56 -10.90 -15.95
C PHE A 112 -13.16 -12.10 -15.22
N VAL A 113 -12.83 -12.31 -13.94
CA VAL A 113 -13.48 -13.36 -13.13
C VAL A 113 -14.99 -13.10 -13.02
N LEU A 114 -15.40 -11.88 -12.69
CA LEU A 114 -16.81 -11.54 -12.52
C LEU A 114 -17.59 -11.67 -13.84
N MET A 115 -16.98 -11.27 -14.96
CA MET A 115 -17.54 -11.47 -16.29
C MET A 115 -17.65 -12.95 -16.68
N ALA A 116 -16.68 -13.78 -16.30
CA ALA A 116 -16.73 -15.22 -16.54
C ALA A 116 -17.84 -15.88 -15.70
N GLU A 117 -17.91 -15.56 -14.40
CA GLU A 117 -18.95 -16.10 -13.52
C GLU A 117 -20.35 -15.63 -13.88
N SER A 118 -20.50 -14.44 -14.46
CA SER A 118 -21.82 -13.96 -14.87
C SER A 118 -22.44 -14.78 -15.99
N GLN A 119 -21.64 -15.57 -16.72
CA GLN A 119 -22.09 -16.47 -17.77
C GLN A 119 -22.44 -17.87 -17.25
N LEU A 120 -22.05 -18.21 -16.02
CA LEU A 120 -22.35 -19.49 -15.36
C LEU A 120 -23.78 -19.51 -14.80
N LEU A 121 -24.26 -20.69 -14.40
CA LEU A 121 -25.50 -20.85 -13.64
C LEU A 121 -25.37 -20.18 -12.26
N SER A 122 -26.50 -19.70 -11.72
CA SER A 122 -26.55 -18.90 -10.48
C SER A 122 -25.82 -19.57 -9.29
N GLU A 123 -25.94 -20.89 -9.19
CA GLU A 123 -25.35 -21.72 -8.14
C GLU A 123 -23.81 -21.73 -8.17
N GLU A 124 -23.21 -21.46 -9.32
CA GLU A 124 -21.77 -21.54 -9.56
C GLU A 124 -21.06 -20.19 -9.53
N ARG A 125 -21.83 -19.09 -9.35
CA ARG A 125 -21.34 -17.70 -9.31
C ARG A 125 -20.78 -17.31 -7.94
N ILE A 126 -19.89 -18.15 -7.41
CA ILE A 126 -19.42 -18.07 -6.02
C ILE A 126 -18.72 -16.73 -5.75
N PHE A 127 -17.77 -16.32 -6.59
CA PHE A 127 -17.00 -15.09 -6.41
C PHE A 127 -17.87 -13.82 -6.59
N LEU A 128 -18.79 -13.83 -7.55
CA LEU A 128 -19.75 -12.75 -7.78
C LEU A 128 -20.69 -12.58 -6.58
N ASN A 129 -21.25 -13.67 -6.07
CA ASN A 129 -22.11 -13.65 -4.89
C ASN A 129 -21.33 -13.17 -3.66
N PHE A 130 -20.09 -13.64 -3.49
CA PHE A 130 -19.20 -13.15 -2.45
C PHE A 130 -18.93 -11.63 -2.57
N LYS A 131 -18.68 -11.12 -3.78
CA LYS A 131 -18.46 -9.68 -4.01
C LYS A 131 -19.69 -8.84 -3.75
N LYS A 132 -20.87 -9.31 -4.15
CA LYS A 132 -22.16 -8.69 -3.84
C LYS A 132 -22.38 -8.63 -2.32
N TRP A 133 -22.13 -9.72 -1.61
CA TRP A 133 -22.18 -9.78 -0.14
C TRP A 133 -21.17 -8.81 0.52
N GLN A 134 -19.92 -8.79 0.05
CA GLN A 134 -18.88 -7.90 0.57
C GLN A 134 -19.25 -6.41 0.42
N LYS A 135 -19.99 -6.04 -0.64
CA LYS A 135 -20.39 -4.65 -0.92
C LYS A 135 -21.71 -4.25 -0.25
N GLY A 136 -22.71 -5.14 -0.22
CA GLY A 136 -23.99 -4.89 0.45
C GLY A 136 -23.90 -4.87 1.98
N GLY A 137 -22.80 -5.39 2.54
CA GLY A 137 -22.64 -5.66 3.97
C GLY A 137 -23.59 -6.79 4.42
N CYS A 138 -23.32 -7.39 5.58
CA CYS A 138 -24.21 -8.41 6.18
C CYS A 138 -25.68 -7.95 6.37
N ALA A 139 -25.99 -6.67 6.19
CA ALA A 139 -27.28 -6.07 6.50
C ALA A 139 -28.17 -5.73 5.29
N LYS A 140 -27.66 -5.69 4.04
CA LYS A 140 -28.47 -5.30 2.85
C LYS A 140 -28.15 -6.11 1.58
N PRO A 141 -28.44 -7.43 1.57
CA PRO A 141 -28.26 -8.28 0.38
C PRO A 141 -29.17 -7.93 -0.80
N GLU A 142 -30.29 -7.22 -0.55
CA GLU A 142 -31.36 -7.00 -1.54
C GLU A 142 -31.01 -6.01 -2.67
N LYS A 143 -29.96 -5.19 -2.51
CA LYS A 143 -29.61 -4.14 -3.50
C LYS A 143 -28.90 -4.66 -4.76
N TYR A 144 -28.51 -5.94 -4.79
CA TYR A 144 -27.74 -6.55 -5.89
C TYR A 144 -28.39 -7.80 -6.49
N ILE A 145 -29.67 -8.01 -6.22
CA ILE A 145 -30.48 -9.06 -6.86
C ILE A 145 -30.98 -8.50 -8.19
N SER A 146 -30.18 -8.65 -9.25
CA SER A 146 -30.64 -8.35 -10.61
C SER A 146 -31.36 -9.56 -11.20
N THR A 147 -32.62 -9.34 -11.55
CA THR A 147 -33.49 -10.22 -12.32
C THR A 147 -32.90 -10.42 -13.71
N ASP A 148 -32.98 -11.64 -14.22
CA ASP A 148 -32.45 -12.07 -15.51
C ASP A 148 -32.89 -11.14 -16.67
N GLY A 149 -31.92 -10.43 -17.26
CA GLY A 149 -32.13 -9.69 -18.50
C GLY A 149 -31.49 -8.31 -18.55
N GLU A 150 -30.16 -8.24 -18.77
CA GLU A 150 -29.46 -7.24 -19.59
C GLU A 150 -27.93 -7.32 -19.35
N GLN A 151 -27.20 -7.92 -20.28
CA GLN A 151 -25.72 -8.00 -20.23
C GLN A 151 -25.02 -6.63 -20.16
N LEU A 152 -25.63 -5.57 -20.71
CA LEU A 152 -25.09 -4.20 -20.67
C LEU A 152 -25.24 -3.52 -19.29
N ARG A 153 -26.29 -3.84 -18.53
CA ARG A 153 -26.42 -3.43 -17.12
C ARG A 153 -25.39 -4.13 -16.23
N LEU A 154 -25.08 -5.38 -16.57
CA LEU A 154 -24.16 -6.24 -15.84
C LEU A 154 -22.72 -5.71 -15.85
N GLU A 155 -22.22 -5.20 -16.97
CA GLU A 155 -20.86 -4.63 -17.05
C GLU A 155 -20.70 -3.38 -16.18
N GLY A 156 -21.71 -2.51 -16.16
CA GLY A 156 -21.75 -1.34 -15.27
C GLY A 156 -21.77 -1.75 -13.80
N GLU A 157 -22.63 -2.70 -13.43
CA GLU A 157 -22.71 -3.27 -12.08
C GLU A 157 -21.40 -3.94 -11.63
N ILE A 158 -20.74 -4.68 -12.52
CA ILE A 158 -19.45 -5.33 -12.25
C ILE A 158 -18.35 -4.29 -12.02
N ARG A 159 -18.31 -3.23 -12.85
CA ARG A 159 -17.37 -2.12 -12.64
C ARG A 159 -17.62 -1.47 -11.28
N ASP A 160 -18.87 -1.21 -10.93
CA ASP A 160 -19.20 -0.66 -9.63
C ASP A 160 -18.81 -1.60 -8.49
N LEU A 161 -19.00 -2.92 -8.63
CA LEU A 161 -18.60 -3.92 -7.64
C LEU A 161 -17.08 -3.91 -7.36
N ILE A 162 -16.27 -3.57 -8.36
CA ILE A 162 -14.80 -3.54 -8.25
C ILE A 162 -14.31 -2.20 -7.68
N TYR A 163 -14.81 -1.08 -8.22
CA TYR A 163 -14.23 0.24 -7.92
C TYR A 163 -14.86 0.95 -6.71
N ASP A 164 -16.12 0.68 -6.38
CA ASP A 164 -16.86 1.41 -5.36
C ASP A 164 -16.85 0.76 -3.96
N GLY A 165 -16.11 -0.34 -3.78
CA GLY A 165 -16.00 -1.10 -2.52
C GLY A 165 -14.70 -0.87 -1.73
N ASN A 166 -14.23 -1.91 -1.03
CA ASN A 166 -13.00 -1.93 -0.20
C ASN A 166 -11.70 -1.50 -0.92
N GLY A 167 -11.72 -1.31 -2.24
CA GLY A 167 -10.67 -0.62 -2.98
C GLY A 167 -10.44 0.82 -2.48
N LYS A 168 -11.49 1.54 -2.11
CA LYS A 168 -11.38 2.88 -1.47
C LYS A 168 -10.69 2.79 -0.11
N THR A 169 -11.04 1.79 0.71
CA THR A 169 -10.40 1.55 2.01
C THR A 169 -8.91 1.24 1.86
N ARG A 170 -8.54 0.42 0.87
CA ARG A 170 -7.13 0.12 0.55
C ARG A 170 -6.36 1.37 0.13
N HIS A 171 -6.92 2.21 -0.74
CA HIS A 171 -6.29 3.47 -1.14
C HIS A 171 -6.15 4.47 0.02
N LEU A 172 -7.15 4.53 0.89
CA LEU A 172 -7.12 5.38 2.09
C LEU A 172 -6.05 4.93 3.08
N ILE A 173 -6.01 3.64 3.41
CA ILE A 173 -5.04 3.07 4.36
C ILE A 173 -3.62 3.26 3.83
N ASP A 174 -3.37 2.89 2.57
CA ASP A 174 -2.06 3.08 1.96
C ASP A 174 -1.65 4.55 2.06
N GLY A 175 -2.50 5.46 1.58
CA GLY A 175 -2.23 6.90 1.59
C GLY A 175 -1.96 7.48 2.99
N GLN A 176 -2.69 7.05 4.01
CA GLN A 176 -2.50 7.50 5.39
C GLN A 176 -1.19 6.98 5.99
N ILE A 177 -0.87 5.70 5.79
CA ILE A 177 0.38 5.09 6.27
C ILE A 177 1.59 5.82 5.67
N PHE A 178 1.60 6.05 4.35
CA PHE A 178 2.69 6.79 3.69
C PHE A 178 2.87 8.19 4.28
N ARG A 179 1.75 8.89 4.56
CA ARG A 179 1.79 10.23 5.17
C ARG A 179 2.34 10.21 6.59
N LEU A 180 1.89 9.29 7.43
CA LEU A 180 2.34 9.20 8.82
C LEU A 180 3.85 8.95 8.91
N ILE A 181 4.38 8.03 8.11
CA ILE A 181 5.83 7.77 8.05
C ILE A 181 6.57 9.02 7.56
N SER A 182 6.06 9.70 6.54
CA SER A 182 6.66 10.95 6.03
C SER A 182 6.69 12.06 7.09
N ILE A 183 5.60 12.20 7.88
CA ILE A 183 5.53 13.16 8.98
C ILE A 183 6.58 12.84 10.05
N GLY A 184 6.72 11.56 10.43
CA GLY A 184 7.76 11.14 11.38
C GLY A 184 9.17 11.53 10.94
N TRP A 185 9.47 11.36 9.65
CA TRP A 185 10.74 11.81 9.06
C TRP A 185 10.95 13.32 9.13
N TRP A 186 9.93 14.11 8.78
CA TRP A 186 10.01 15.56 8.87
C TRP A 186 10.30 16.01 10.30
N ILE A 187 9.66 15.39 11.30
CA ILE A 187 9.93 15.68 12.71
C ILE A 187 11.41 15.41 13.05
N ILE A 188 11.94 14.24 12.68
CA ILE A 188 13.35 13.87 12.97
C ILE A 188 14.32 14.87 12.30
N ILE A 189 14.11 15.20 11.03
CA ILE A 189 14.97 16.14 10.29
C ILE A 189 14.90 17.55 10.88
N SER A 190 13.70 18.04 11.19
CA SER A 190 13.52 19.38 11.79
C SER A 190 14.19 19.46 13.16
N LEU A 191 14.05 18.44 14.00
CA LEU A 191 14.72 18.40 15.31
C LEU A 191 16.25 18.33 15.16
N SER A 192 16.76 17.50 14.26
CA SER A 192 18.21 17.42 13.98
C SER A 192 18.78 18.75 13.48
N LEU A 193 18.05 19.45 12.61
CA LEU A 193 18.43 20.78 12.14
C LEU A 193 18.46 21.80 13.28
N LEU A 194 17.42 21.83 14.13
CA LEU A 194 17.35 22.72 15.29
C LEU A 194 18.52 22.48 16.26
N LEU A 195 18.83 21.21 16.57
CA LEU A 195 19.99 20.85 17.39
C LEU A 195 21.31 21.33 16.77
N SER A 196 21.42 21.27 15.46
CA SER A 196 22.62 21.71 14.74
C SER A 196 22.79 23.23 14.74
N ILE A 197 21.70 24.00 14.85
CA ILE A 197 21.70 25.47 14.86
C ILE A 197 21.84 26.05 16.29
N HIS A 198 21.23 25.41 17.30
CA HIS A 198 21.14 25.92 18.68
C HIS A 198 22.24 25.41 19.63
N LEU A 199 23.23 24.67 19.14
CA LEU A 199 24.44 24.41 19.91
C LEU A 199 25.15 25.76 20.18
N PRO A 200 25.28 26.18 21.45
CA PRO A 200 25.94 27.43 21.78
C PRO A 200 27.41 27.31 21.40
N PHE A 201 27.87 28.23 20.56
CA PHE A 201 29.28 28.52 20.38
C PHE A 201 29.89 29.01 21.69
#